data_AF-A0A7J2LL46-F1
#
_entry.id   AF-A0A7J2LL46-F1
#
_cell.length_a   1.000
_cell.length_b   1.000
_cell.length_c   1.000
_cell.angle_alpha   90.00
_cell.angle_beta   90.00
_cell.angle_gamma   90.00
#
_symmetry.space_group_name_H-M   'P 1'
#
loop_
_entity.id
_entity.type
_entity.pdbx_description
1 polymer ?
#
loop_
_entity_poly.entity_id
_entity_poly.type
_entity_poly.pdbx_seq_one_letter_code
_entity_poly.pdbx_strand_id
1 'polypeptide(L)'
;IDARLNITPVRRGCGSWECGCGRPHSLPFRVVGHCGGVEVHLIPGPRGLGLVASEVAKILLSLAGVKDCWTRSYGSTKTVPSFAYAVFDALKQTYRLVTPEDWGR
;
A
#
# COMPACT_ATOMS: atom_id res chain seq x y z
N ILE A 1 17.20 4.17 14.82
CA ILE A 1 17.46 5.55 14.35
C ILE A 1 17.20 5.64 12.86
N ASP A 2 17.76 4.73 12.06
CA ASP A 2 17.58 4.69 10.60
C ASP A 2 16.12 4.81 10.11
N ALA A 3 15.19 4.04 10.69
CA ALA A 3 13.77 4.11 10.30
C ALA A 3 13.11 5.50 10.49
N ARG A 4 13.59 6.32 11.43
CA ARG A 4 13.08 7.69 11.63
C ARG A 4 13.61 8.67 10.58
N LEU A 5 14.74 8.37 9.96
CA LEU A 5 15.29 9.17 8.85
C LEU A 5 14.54 8.86 7.54
N ASN A 6 14.09 7.61 7.39
CA ASN A 6 13.42 7.11 6.18
C ASN A 6 11.88 7.19 6.25
N ILE A 7 11.32 8.27 6.79
CA ILE A 7 9.87 8.47 6.83
C ILE A 7 9.37 8.91 5.46
N THR A 8 8.40 8.16 4.91
CA THR A 8 7.82 8.44 3.59
C THR A 8 6.33 8.77 3.72
N PRO A 9 5.82 9.83 3.06
CA PRO A 9 4.39 10.10 3.04
C PRO A 9 3.65 9.03 2.23
N VAL A 10 2.48 8.61 2.71
CA VAL A 10 1.63 7.62 2.04
C VAL A 10 0.30 8.25 1.67
N ARG A 11 -0.06 8.17 0.38
CA ARG A 11 -1.33 8.70 -0.11
C ARG A 11 -2.45 7.70 0.21
N ARG A 12 -3.51 8.19 0.85
CA ARG A 12 -4.69 7.39 1.21
C ARG A 12 -5.91 7.91 0.47
N GLY A 13 -6.85 7.02 0.20
CA GLY A 13 -8.04 7.31 -0.58
C GLY A 13 -9.06 6.17 -0.56
N CYS A 14 -9.90 6.16 -1.59
CA CYS A 14 -10.94 5.17 -1.79
C CYS A 14 -10.98 4.79 -3.27
N GLY A 15 -10.12 3.84 -3.68
CA GLY A 15 -9.98 3.41 -5.08
C GLY A 15 -10.74 2.13 -5.44
N SER A 16 -11.51 1.58 -4.50
CA SER A 16 -12.29 0.36 -4.77
C SER A 16 -13.54 0.72 -5.59
N TRP A 17 -13.78 0.01 -6.68
CA TRP A 17 -15.00 0.17 -7.48
C TRP A 17 -16.28 -0.05 -6.65
N GLU A 18 -16.20 -0.91 -5.64
CA GLU A 18 -17.31 -1.28 -4.77
C GLU A 18 -17.60 -0.24 -3.68
N CYS A 19 -16.73 0.76 -3.50
CA CYS A 19 -16.86 1.75 -2.44
C CYS A 19 -16.61 3.16 -2.96
N GLY A 20 -17.65 4.01 -2.92
CA GLY A 20 -17.58 5.43 -3.29
C GLY A 20 -17.66 6.39 -2.09
N CYS A 21 -17.30 5.94 -0.88
CA CYS A 21 -17.62 6.67 0.35
C CYS A 21 -16.81 7.96 0.59
N GLY A 22 -15.84 8.28 -0.27
CA GLY A 22 -15.02 9.50 -0.20
C GLY A 22 -14.11 9.62 1.03
N ARG A 23 -14.07 8.58 1.89
CA ARG A 23 -13.22 8.57 3.10
C ARG A 23 -11.88 7.88 2.81
N PRO A 24 -10.74 8.42 3.28
CA PRO A 24 -9.42 7.82 3.08
C PRO A 24 -9.20 6.63 4.03
N HIS A 25 -9.81 5.49 3.70
CA HIS A 25 -9.68 4.24 4.46
C HIS A 25 -8.77 3.21 3.78
N SER A 26 -8.58 3.36 2.47
CA SER A 26 -7.89 2.42 1.59
C SER A 26 -6.84 3.19 0.77
N LEU A 27 -6.33 2.55 -0.29
CA LEU A 27 -5.49 3.18 -1.29
C LEU A 27 -6.35 3.83 -2.39
N PRO A 28 -5.87 4.90 -3.06
CA PRO A 28 -6.59 5.54 -4.17
C PRO A 28 -6.55 4.72 -5.47
N PHE A 29 -5.51 3.89 -5.67
CA PHE A 29 -5.35 3.04 -6.85
C PHE A 29 -4.49 1.83 -6.50
N ARG A 30 -4.45 0.84 -7.41
CA ARG A 30 -3.56 -0.31 -7.29
C ARG A 30 -2.10 0.13 -7.46
N VAL A 31 -1.24 -0.26 -6.52
CA VAL A 31 0.20 -0.01 -6.57
C VAL A 31 0.98 -1.31 -6.52
N VAL A 32 2.19 -1.29 -7.08
CA VAL A 32 3.05 -2.48 -7.19
C VAL A 32 4.44 -2.14 -6.72
N GLY A 33 4.89 -2.74 -5.62
CA GLY A 33 6.25 -2.59 -5.13
C GLY A 33 7.08 -3.81 -5.43
N HIS A 34 8.38 -3.60 -5.59
CA HIS A 34 9.34 -4.67 -5.88
C HIS A 34 10.59 -4.50 -5.03
N CYS A 35 11.11 -5.62 -4.52
CA CYS A 35 12.41 -5.63 -3.86
C CYS A 35 13.05 -7.02 -3.99
N GLY A 36 14.20 -7.09 -4.66
CA GLY A 36 14.84 -8.36 -5.00
C GLY A 36 13.92 -9.22 -5.87
N GLY A 37 13.77 -10.50 -5.52
CA GLY A 37 12.89 -11.44 -6.22
C GLY A 37 11.46 -11.49 -5.69
N VAL A 38 10.97 -10.43 -5.05
CA VAL A 38 9.62 -10.34 -4.47
C VAL A 38 8.88 -9.15 -5.07
N GLU A 39 7.65 -9.39 -5.51
CA GLU A 39 6.75 -8.37 -6.03
C GLU A 39 5.45 -8.36 -5.22
N VAL A 40 5.00 -7.19 -4.77
CA VAL A 40 3.80 -7.02 -3.95
C VAL A 40 2.87 -6.01 -4.61
N HIS A 41 1.65 -6.45 -4.89
CA HIS A 41 0.58 -5.59 -5.37
C HIS A 41 -0.36 -5.28 -4.22
N LEU A 42 -0.54 -4.00 -3.95
CA LEU A 42 -1.57 -3.50 -3.05
C LEU A 42 -2.76 -3.05 -3.89
N ILE A 43 -3.93 -3.61 -3.61
CA ILE A 43 -5.17 -3.37 -4.34
C ILE A 43 -6.16 -2.73 -3.36
N PRO A 44 -6.85 -1.65 -3.74
CA PRO A 44 -7.79 -0.99 -2.85
C PRO A 44 -8.99 -1.90 -2.55
N GLY A 45 -9.28 -2.08 -1.25
CA GLY A 45 -10.46 -2.82 -0.79
C GLY A 45 -11.64 -1.89 -0.45
N PRO A 46 -12.88 -2.41 -0.45
CA PRO A 46 -14.05 -1.71 0.08
C PRO A 46 -13.97 -1.58 1.60
N ARG A 47 -14.77 -0.66 2.16
CA ARG A 47 -14.79 -0.40 3.59
C ARG A 47 -15.31 -1.59 4.40
N GLY A 48 -14.59 -1.97 5.45
CA GLY A 48 -14.97 -3.06 6.34
C GLY A 48 -14.42 -4.43 5.93
N LEU A 49 -13.63 -4.49 4.85
CA LEU A 49 -12.91 -5.68 4.44
C LEU A 49 -11.78 -6.03 5.43
N GLY A 50 -11.14 -5.01 6.01
CA GLY A 50 -9.94 -5.17 6.82
C GLY A 50 -8.68 -5.39 5.98
N LEU A 51 -7.56 -5.66 6.65
CA LEU A 51 -6.27 -5.90 5.98
C LEU A 51 -6.13 -7.38 5.60
N VAL A 52 -6.31 -7.68 4.31
CA VAL A 52 -6.11 -9.02 3.74
C VAL A 52 -4.68 -9.13 3.21
N ALA A 53 -3.75 -9.37 4.14
CA ALA A 53 -2.33 -9.46 3.87
C ALA A 53 -1.59 -10.43 4.81
N SER A 54 -0.34 -10.76 4.48
CA SER A 54 0.57 -11.46 5.40
C SER A 54 0.83 -10.62 6.65
N GLU A 55 1.17 -11.25 7.78
CA GLU A 55 1.35 -10.57 9.08
C GLU A 55 2.33 -9.38 9.01
N VAL A 56 3.46 -9.55 8.33
CA VAL A 56 4.46 -8.49 8.12
C VAL A 56 3.86 -7.29 7.36
N ALA A 57 3.08 -7.56 6.32
CA ALA A 57 2.43 -6.51 5.54
C ALA A 57 1.31 -5.83 6.33
N LYS A 58 0.56 -6.57 7.17
CA LYS A 58 -0.46 -5.99 8.05
C LYS A 58 0.13 -4.96 9.00
N ILE A 59 1.29 -5.25 9.60
CA ILE A 59 1.96 -4.31 10.50
C ILE A 59 2.33 -3.02 9.75
N LEU A 60 2.97 -3.14 8.58
CA LEU A 60 3.37 -1.98 7.77
C LEU A 60 2.17 -1.15 7.28
N LEU A 61 1.11 -1.81 6.79
CA LEU A 61 -0.11 -1.14 6.33
C LEU A 61 -0.88 -0.46 7.48
N SER A 62 -0.88 -1.08 8.66
CA SER A 62 -1.46 -0.49 9.87
C SER A 62 -0.69 0.74 10.31
N LEU A 63 0.65 0.71 10.25
CA LEU A 63 1.50 1.87 10.54
C LEU A 63 1.28 3.01 9.53
N ALA A 64 1.03 2.66 8.26
CA ALA A 64 0.67 3.62 7.22
C ALA A 64 -0.76 4.18 7.35
N GLY A 65 -1.57 3.62 8.27
CA GLY A 65 -2.95 4.06 8.50
C GLY A 65 -3.93 3.63 7.40
N VAL A 66 -3.61 2.55 6.67
CA VAL A 66 -4.52 1.87 5.74
C VAL A 66 -5.34 0.85 6.52
N LYS A 67 -6.67 0.87 6.35
CA LYS A 67 -7.58 -0.01 7.09
C LYS A 67 -8.06 -1.19 6.26
N ASP A 68 -8.29 -0.95 4.98
CA ASP A 68 -8.88 -1.94 4.07
C ASP A 68 -7.99 -2.06 2.82
N CYS A 69 -7.48 -3.25 2.55
CA CYS A 69 -6.62 -3.49 1.39
C CYS A 69 -6.53 -4.98 1.09
N TRP A 70 -6.55 -5.33 -0.21
CA TRP A 70 -6.14 -6.63 -0.69
C TRP A 70 -4.67 -6.61 -1.08
N THR A 71 -3.96 -7.68 -0.79
CA THR A 71 -2.58 -7.83 -1.21
C THR A 71 -2.39 -9.09 -2.03
N ARG A 72 -1.57 -8.99 -3.08
CA ARG A 72 -1.08 -10.15 -3.84
C ARG A 72 0.43 -10.08 -3.87
N SER A 73 1.08 -11.16 -3.49
CA SER A 73 2.54 -11.24 -3.44
C SER A 73 3.03 -12.37 -4.34
N TYR A 74 4.03 -12.07 -5.15
CA TYR A 74 4.67 -13.00 -6.07
C TYR A 74 6.16 -13.14 -5.72
N GLY A 75 6.74 -14.29 -6.04
CA GLY A 75 8.15 -14.59 -5.79
C GLY A 75 8.44 -15.16 -4.40
N SER A 76 9.68 -15.00 -3.92
CA SER A 76 10.17 -15.62 -2.68
C SER A 76 9.74 -14.87 -1.42
N THR A 77 8.47 -14.94 -1.05
CA THR A 77 7.90 -14.25 0.14
C THR A 77 8.43 -14.76 1.50
N LYS A 78 9.22 -15.84 1.52
CA LYS A 78 9.87 -16.37 2.72
C LYS A 78 10.95 -15.43 3.26
N THR A 79 11.57 -14.60 2.40
CA THR A 79 12.58 -13.62 2.84
C THR A 79 11.89 -12.37 3.38
N VAL A 80 11.66 -12.37 4.70
CA VAL A 80 11.03 -11.27 5.44
C VAL A 80 11.57 -9.87 5.10
N PRO A 81 12.89 -9.61 5.03
CA PRO A 81 13.37 -8.26 4.75
C PRO A 81 13.01 -7.81 3.33
N SER A 82 13.22 -8.64 2.31
CA SER A 82 12.85 -8.31 0.92
C SER A 82 11.35 -8.07 0.78
N PHE A 83 10.53 -8.87 1.44
CA PHE A 83 9.08 -8.68 1.45
C PHE A 83 8.67 -7.35 2.13
N ALA A 84 9.24 -7.03 3.29
CA ALA A 84 8.96 -5.78 4.00
C ALA A 84 9.36 -4.55 3.15
N TYR A 85 10.53 -4.59 2.51
CA TYR A 85 10.97 -3.53 1.62
C TYR A 85 10.13 -3.42 0.35
N ALA A 86 9.64 -4.53 -0.22
CA ALA A 86 8.72 -4.50 -1.36
C ALA A 86 7.38 -3.83 -1.00
N VAL A 87 6.84 -4.09 0.20
CA VAL A 87 5.63 -3.41 0.69
C VAL A 87 5.90 -1.92 0.91
N PHE A 88 7.04 -1.57 1.49
CA PHE A 88 7.43 -0.18 1.69
C PHE A 88 7.61 0.58 0.37
N ASP A 89 8.22 -0.06 -0.64
CA ASP A 89 8.34 0.48 -2.00
C ASP A 89 6.96 0.71 -2.63
N ALA A 90 6.03 -0.25 -2.50
CA ALA A 90 4.66 -0.10 -3.00
C ALA A 90 3.97 1.13 -2.40
N LEU A 91 4.13 1.35 -1.09
CA LEU A 91 3.58 2.52 -0.39
C LEU A 91 4.24 3.82 -0.86
N LYS A 92 5.55 3.83 -1.10
CA LYS A 92 6.27 4.99 -1.64
C LYS A 92 5.79 5.36 -3.04
N GLN A 93 5.47 4.37 -3.87
CA GLN A 93 4.95 4.61 -5.22
C GLN A 93 3.56 5.26 -5.25
N THR A 94 2.81 5.27 -4.15
CA THR A 94 1.49 5.94 -4.06
C THR A 94 1.56 7.44 -4.35
N TYR A 95 2.70 8.09 -4.11
CA TYR A 95 2.91 9.50 -4.42
C TYR A 95 3.55 9.74 -5.79
N ARG A 96 4.06 8.69 -6.45
CA ARG A 96 4.74 8.81 -7.74
C ARG A 96 3.75 9.00 -8.89
N LEU A 97 2.51 8.54 -8.73
CA LEU A 97 1.45 8.70 -9.71
C LEU A 97 0.66 9.98 -9.44
N VAL A 98 0.63 10.84 -10.45
CA VAL A 98 -0.19 12.05 -10.48
C VAL A 98 -1.57 11.64 -10.99
N THR A 99 -2.59 11.86 -10.18
CA THR A 99 -3.98 11.61 -10.59
C THR A 99 -4.57 12.86 -11.21
N PRO A 100 -5.63 12.75 -12.04
CA PRO A 100 -6.28 13.92 -12.62
C PRO A 100 -6.78 14.94 -11.59
N GLU A 101 -7.09 14.48 -10.37
CA GLU A 101 -7.47 15.32 -9.24
C GLU A 101 -6.32 16.25 -8.78
N ASP A 102 -5.06 15.89 -9.06
CA ASP A 102 -3.88 16.69 -8.71
C ASP A 102 -3.50 17.72 -9.79
N TRP A 103 -4.01 17.60 -11.02
CA TRP A 103 -3.65 18.50 -12.14
C TRP A 103 -4.26 19.90 -12.02
N GLY A 104 -5.40 20.02 -11.34
CA GLY A 104 -6.22 21.23 -11.30
C GLY A 104 -5.93 22.17 -10.13
N ARG A 105 -4.74 22.09 -9.51
CA ARG A 105 -4.37 22.90 -8.35
C ARG A 105 -3.14 23.76 -8.61
#